data_AF-A0A3D4UFZ3-F1
#
_entry.id   AF-A0A3D4UFZ3-F1
#
_cell.length_a   1.000
_cell.length_b   1.000
_cell.length_c   1.000
_cell.angle_alpha   90.00
_cell.angle_beta   90.00
_cell.angle_gamma   90.00
#
_symmetry.space_group_name_H-M   'P 1'
#
loop_
_entity.id
_entity.type
_entity.pdbx_description
1 polymer ?
#
loop_
_entity_poly.entity_id
_entity_poly.type
_entity_poly.pdbx_seq_one_letter_code
_entity_poly.pdbx_strand_id
1 'polypeptide(L)' 'PINPPLLPEFPVNPDLLDPNRWQPLALEFFVDQSGNPIPTGYPDALSPEWGLVAPFSLNENDLEIKQREGFDWYVWHN' A
#
# COMPACT_ATOMS: atom_id res chain seq x y z
N PRO A 1 -7.18 0.64 -3.24
CA PRO A 1 -7.39 0.22 -1.83
C PRO A 1 -8.88 0.00 -1.61
N ILE A 2 -9.29 -1.10 -0.96
CA ILE A 2 -10.72 -1.37 -0.72
C ILE A 2 -11.24 -0.67 0.53
N ASN A 3 -10.40 -0.48 1.55
CA ASN A 3 -10.78 0.21 2.78
C ASN A 3 -10.82 1.72 2.53
N PRO A 4 -11.89 2.42 2.99
CA PRO A 4 -11.93 3.88 2.96
C PRO A 4 -10.85 4.47 3.86
N PRO A 5 -10.34 5.68 3.55
CA PRO A 5 -9.37 6.36 4.41
C PRO A 5 -9.91 6.53 5.84
N LEU A 6 -9.09 6.19 6.83
CA LEU A 6 -9.39 6.46 8.24
C LEU A 6 -9.09 7.92 8.54
N LEU A 7 -10.01 8.61 9.20
CA LEU A 7 -9.82 9.95 9.75
C LEU A 7 -9.32 9.82 11.20
N PRO A 8 -8.01 10.01 11.47
CA PRO A 8 -7.44 9.75 12.80
C PRO A 8 -7.91 10.74 13.88
N GLU A 9 -8.48 11.88 13.46
CA GLU A 9 -9.07 12.88 14.36
C GLU A 9 -10.27 12.30 15.14
N PHE A 10 -10.99 11.34 14.55
CA PHE A 10 -12.14 10.72 15.19
C PHE A 10 -11.75 9.38 15.86
N PRO A 11 -12.31 9.08 17.04
CA PRO A 11 -12.10 7.78 17.65
C PRO A 11 -12.83 6.67 16.88
N VAL A 12 -12.36 5.43 17.05
CA VAL A 12 -12.91 4.21 16.43
C VAL A 12 -12.58 4.08 14.94
N ASN A 13 -12.78 2.89 14.37
CA ASN A 13 -12.63 2.59 12.94
C ASN A 13 -13.83 1.77 12.44
N PRO A 14 -15.05 2.36 12.41
CA PRO A 14 -16.27 1.62 12.11
C PRO A 14 -16.39 1.22 10.62
N ASP A 15 -15.71 1.93 9.73
CA ASP A 15 -15.85 1.79 8.28
C ASP A 15 -14.77 0.88 7.64
N LEU A 16 -13.98 0.16 8.46
CA LEU A 16 -13.02 -0.83 7.98
C LEU A 16 -13.77 -2.00 7.32
N LEU A 17 -13.56 -2.20 6.01
CA LEU A 17 -14.24 -3.24 5.25
C LEU A 17 -13.51 -4.59 5.31
N ASP A 18 -12.18 -4.58 5.24
CA ASP A 18 -11.35 -5.79 5.25
C ASP A 18 -10.08 -5.58 6.11
N PRO A 19 -9.93 -6.25 7.26
CA PRO A 19 -8.76 -6.11 8.12
C PRO A 19 -7.47 -6.67 7.51
N ASN A 20 -7.56 -7.49 6.45
CA ASN A 20 -6.39 -8.01 5.73
C ASN A 20 -5.95 -7.11 4.57
N ARG A 21 -6.55 -5.93 4.42
CA ARG A 21 -6.22 -4.96 3.38
C ARG A 21 -5.73 -3.66 4.01
N TRP A 22 -4.80 -3.03 3.32
CA TRP A 22 -4.28 -1.73 3.73
C TRP A 22 -5.40 -0.68 3.76
N GLN A 23 -5.38 0.17 4.79
CA GLN A 23 -6.28 1.30 4.96
C GLN A 23 -5.46 2.61 4.96
N PRO A 24 -5.74 3.56 4.06
CA PRO A 24 -5.09 4.87 4.08
C PRO A 24 -5.42 5.63 5.35
N LEU A 25 -4.50 6.49 5.80
CA LEU A 25 -4.80 7.50 6.81
C LEU A 25 -5.02 8.85 6.11
N ALA A 26 -6.16 9.47 6.35
CA ALA A 26 -6.41 10.83 5.93
C ALA A 26 -5.63 11.79 6.84
N LEU A 27 -4.78 12.61 6.22
CA LEU A 27 -3.87 13.53 6.87
C LEU A 27 -4.24 14.96 6.48
N GLU A 28 -4.24 15.85 7.47
CA GLU A 28 -4.34 17.29 7.25
C GLU A 28 -3.06 17.85 6.61
N PHE A 29 -1.94 17.15 6.72
CA PHE A 29 -0.68 17.53 6.09
C PHE A 29 0.25 16.33 5.96
N PHE A 30 0.88 16.16 4.80
CA PHE A 30 1.96 15.21 4.62
C PHE A 30 2.95 15.67 3.55
N VAL A 31 4.13 15.05 3.51
CA VAL A 31 5.12 15.27 2.46
C VAL A 31 5.17 14.00 1.62
N ASP A 32 5.02 14.13 0.31
CA ASP A 32 5.06 12.99 -0.61
C ASP A 32 6.50 12.43 -0.79
N GLN A 33 6.64 11.33 -1.54
CA GLN A 33 7.95 10.73 -1.78
C GLN A 33 8.90 11.60 -2.61
N SER A 34 8.39 12.62 -3.31
CA SER A 34 9.19 13.59 -4.06
C SER A 34 9.55 14.82 -3.22
N GLY A 35 9.10 14.89 -1.96
CA GLY A 35 9.35 16.02 -1.07
C GLY A 35 8.32 17.15 -1.18
N ASN A 36 7.23 16.97 -1.91
CA ASN A 36 6.19 18.00 -2.03
C ASN A 36 5.28 18.01 -0.79
N PRO A 37 5.07 19.16 -0.15
CA PRO A 37 4.08 19.29 0.92
C PRO A 37 2.66 19.29 0.35
N ILE A 38 1.79 18.44 0.90
CA ILE A 38 0.39 18.29 0.49
C ILE A 38 -0.51 18.65 1.69
N PRO A 39 -1.40 19.65 1.54
CA PRO A 39 -2.15 20.25 2.65
C PRO A 39 -3.45 19.53 3.02
N THR A 40 -3.81 18.41 2.37
CA THR A 40 -4.86 17.47 2.78
C THR A 40 -4.77 16.22 1.89
N GLY A 41 -5.26 15.09 2.37
CA GLY A 41 -5.46 13.89 1.56
C GLY A 41 -4.92 12.66 2.24
N TYR A 42 -4.52 11.67 1.46
CA TYR A 42 -3.88 10.46 1.95
C TYR A 42 -2.89 9.99 0.89
N PRO A 43 -1.76 9.39 1.28
CA PRO A 43 -0.84 8.82 0.31
C PRO A 43 -1.53 7.69 -0.46
N ASP A 44 -1.18 7.53 -1.73
CA ASP A 44 -1.57 6.35 -2.48
C ASP A 44 -0.95 5.09 -1.85
N ALA A 45 -1.59 3.94 -2.05
CA ALA A 45 -1.03 2.67 -1.64
C ALA A 45 0.18 2.35 -2.52
N LEU A 46 1.38 2.45 -1.95
CA LEU A 46 2.65 2.18 -2.64
C LEU A 46 3.14 0.75 -2.35
N SER A 47 2.35 -0.24 -2.73
CA SER A 47 2.60 -1.68 -2.55
C SER A 47 1.64 -2.52 -3.41
N PRO A 48 1.94 -3.80 -3.74
CA PRO A 48 3.23 -4.49 -3.93
C PRO A 48 3.95 -4.29 -5.28
N GLU A 49 3.68 -3.23 -6.04
CA GLU A 49 4.24 -3.04 -7.40
C GLU A 49 5.78 -3.06 -7.48
N TRP A 50 6.48 -2.83 -6.36
CA TRP A 50 7.93 -2.99 -6.24
C TRP A 50 8.42 -4.41 -6.54
N GLY A 51 7.54 -5.43 -6.42
CA GLY A 51 7.84 -6.80 -6.82
C GLY A 51 8.23 -6.96 -8.29
N LEU A 52 7.80 -6.04 -9.16
CA LEU A 52 8.12 -6.06 -10.59
C LEU A 52 9.48 -5.43 -10.92
N VAL A 53 10.15 -4.81 -9.94
CA VAL A 53 11.48 -4.22 -10.13
C VAL A 53 12.54 -5.32 -10.11
N ALA A 54 13.59 -5.17 -10.93
CA ALA A 54 14.71 -6.12 -10.94
C ALA A 54 15.37 -6.19 -9.55
N PRO A 55 15.42 -7.36 -8.91
CA PRO A 55 16.05 -7.50 -7.60
C PRO A 55 17.57 -7.39 -7.73
N PHE A 56 18.23 -6.85 -6.71
CA PHE A 56 19.68 -6.68 -6.71
C PHE A 56 20.44 -8.01 -6.54
N SER A 57 19.98 -8.90 -5.65
CA SER A 57 20.70 -10.13 -5.28
C SER A 57 19.81 -11.37 -5.17
N LEU A 58 18.56 -11.29 -5.63
CA LEU A 58 17.62 -12.41 -5.60
C LEU A 58 17.56 -13.07 -6.98
N ASN A 59 17.25 -14.37 -6.99
CA ASN A 59 17.10 -15.15 -8.20
C ASN A 59 15.70 -15.74 -8.30
N GLU A 60 15.37 -16.35 -9.44
CA GLU A 60 14.02 -16.87 -9.72
C GLU A 60 13.51 -17.87 -8.67
N ASN A 61 14.39 -18.58 -7.94
CA ASN A 61 13.96 -19.49 -6.88
C ASN A 61 13.45 -18.75 -5.62
N ASP A 62 13.74 -17.46 -5.49
CA ASP A 62 13.28 -16.59 -4.40
C ASP A 62 11.95 -15.90 -4.75
N LEU A 63 11.43 -16.10 -5.97
CA LEU A 63 10.21 -15.48 -6.49
C LEU A 63 9.00 -16.41 -6.33
N GLU A 64 7.94 -15.89 -5.72
CA GLU A 64 6.60 -16.46 -5.73
C GLU A 64 5.63 -15.50 -6.45
N ILE A 65 4.95 -15.95 -7.50
CA ILE A 65 3.92 -15.16 -8.18
C ILE A 65 2.55 -15.48 -7.60
N LYS A 66 1.91 -14.49 -6.96
CA LYS A 66 0.59 -14.62 -6.33
C LYS A 66 -0.46 -13.88 -7.15
N GLN A 67 -1.58 -14.54 -7.44
CA GLN A 67 -2.70 -13.96 -8.18
C GLN A 67 -3.75 -13.36 -7.26
N ARG A 68 -4.16 -12.11 -7.51
CA ARG A 68 -5.31 -11.50 -6.82
C ARG A 68 -5.98 -10.46 -7.71
N GLU A 69 -7.30 -10.57 -7.84
CA GLU A 69 -8.15 -9.59 -8.56
C GLU A 69 -7.69 -9.32 -10.01
N GLY A 70 -7.15 -10.35 -10.69
CA GLY A 70 -6.66 -10.26 -12.07
C GLY A 70 -5.27 -9.63 -12.23
N PHE A 71 -4.52 -9.53 -11.14
CA PHE A 71 -3.15 -9.02 -11.14
C PHE A 71 -2.17 -10.03 -10.50
N ASP A 72 -1.03 -10.20 -11.18
CA ASP A 72 0.12 -11.02 -10.77
C ASP A 72 1.03 -10.22 -9.83
N TRP A 73 1.07 -10.61 -8.57
CA TRP A 73 1.94 -10.02 -7.56
C TRP A 73 3.22 -10.83 -7.43
N TYR A 74 4.34 -10.21 -7.79
CA TYR A 74 5.68 -10.79 -7.67
C TYR A 74 6.14 -10.59 -6.23
N VAL A 75 6.24 -11.68 -5.47
CA VAL A 75 6.63 -11.65 -4.06
C VAL A 75 8.00 -12.31 -3.93
N TRP A 76 8.97 -11.55 -3.46
CA TRP A 76 10.32 -12.02 -3.21
C TRP A 76 10.47 -12.38 -1.72
N HIS A 77 10.94 -13.59 -1.40
CA HIS A 77 11.08 -14.11 -0.03
C HIS A 77 9.83 -13.88 0.86
N ASN A 78 8.84 -14.75 0.70
CA ASN A 78 7.68 -14.82 1.59
C ASN A 78 7.99 -15.52 2.92
#